data_AF-A0A535KR83-F1
#
_entry.id   AF-A0A535KR83-F1
#
_cell.length_a   1.000
_cell.length_b   1.000
_cell.length_c   1.000
_cell.angle_alpha   90.00
_cell.angle_beta   90.00
_cell.angle_gamma   90.00
#
_symmetry.space_group_name_H-M   'P 1'
#
loop_
_entity.id
_entity.type
_entity.pdbx_description
1 polymer ?
#
loop_
_entity_poly.entity_id
_entity_poly.type
_entity_poly.pdbx_seq_one_letter_code
_entity_poly.pdbx_strand_id
1 'polypeptide(L)'
;MDEHIDYEKIFTPQGMLGHVSKNPNLDFLMNIFNIPRVYSVSGFGTWNVGQHTMAVAFLALYWSAFNSYAPEKRDRLVTLALVHDAHEAVIGDILPFFKTAAVKEAIETIQNDIMGAFSIEEDRH
;
A
#
# COMPACT_ATOMS: atom_id res chain seq x y z
N MET A 1 10.44 25.84 7.59
CA MET A 1 9.99 25.64 6.19
C MET A 1 9.33 24.29 6.20
N ASP A 2 8.01 24.25 6.10
CA ASP A 2 7.31 22.97 5.94
C ASP A 2 7.63 22.48 4.52
N GLU A 3 8.46 21.46 4.43
CA GLU A 3 8.75 20.79 3.17
C GLU A 3 7.48 20.08 2.72
N HIS A 4 6.81 20.58 1.69
CA HIS A 4 5.71 19.89 1.04
C HIS A 4 6.26 19.14 -0.17
N ILE A 5 5.94 17.84 -0.28
CA ILE A 5 6.35 17.01 -1.42
C ILE A 5 5.24 17.05 -2.47
N ASP A 6 5.47 17.76 -3.58
CA ASP A 6 4.59 17.75 -4.75
C ASP A 6 4.77 16.44 -5.54
N TYR A 7 4.11 15.37 -5.07
CA TYR A 7 4.25 14.05 -5.66
C TYR A 7 3.61 13.94 -7.05
N GLU A 8 2.68 14.83 -7.41
CA GLU A 8 1.98 14.83 -8.70
C GLU A 8 2.95 14.87 -9.89
N LYS A 9 4.13 15.49 -9.68
CA LYS A 9 5.17 15.66 -10.69
C LYS A 9 6.28 14.60 -10.67
N ILE A 10 6.19 13.59 -9.80
CA ILE A 10 7.18 12.51 -9.75
C ILE A 10 6.94 11.56 -10.91
N PHE A 11 7.99 11.28 -11.69
CA PHE A 11 7.94 10.28 -12.75
C PHE A 11 8.29 8.90 -12.19
N THR A 12 7.44 7.91 -12.49
CA THR A 12 7.67 6.49 -12.20
C THR A 12 7.75 5.72 -13.52
N PRO A 13 8.28 4.48 -13.53
CA PRO A 13 8.23 3.63 -14.72
C PRO A 13 6.81 3.41 -15.28
N GLN A 14 5.77 3.60 -14.46
CA GLN A 14 4.36 3.44 -14.84
C GLN A 14 3.71 4.75 -15.30
N GLY A 15 4.37 5.91 -15.15
CA GLY A 15 3.88 7.21 -15.57
C GLY A 15 4.08 8.31 -14.52
N MET A 16 3.36 9.43 -14.69
CA MET A 16 3.33 10.49 -13.67
C MET A 16 2.56 10.00 -12.45
N LEU A 17 3.18 10.09 -11.26
CA LEU A 17 2.63 9.53 -10.03
C LEU A 17 1.23 10.06 -9.72
N GLY A 18 1.00 11.36 -9.87
CA GLY A 18 -0.32 11.96 -9.66
C GLY A 18 -1.44 11.43 -10.56
N HIS A 19 -1.08 10.89 -11.73
CA HIS A 19 -2.02 10.24 -12.63
C HIS A 19 -2.21 8.76 -12.29
N VAL A 20 -1.11 8.03 -12.04
CA VAL A 20 -1.17 6.58 -11.80
C VAL A 20 -1.72 6.22 -10.42
N SER A 21 -1.60 7.08 -9.41
CA SER A 21 -2.27 6.87 -8.11
C SER A 21 -3.79 6.91 -8.24
N LYS A 22 -4.30 7.82 -9.08
CA LYS A 22 -5.74 8.02 -9.34
C LYS A 22 -6.31 7.08 -10.40
N ASN A 23 -5.45 6.53 -11.26
CA ASN A 23 -5.81 5.60 -12.34
C ASN A 23 -4.80 4.43 -12.39
N PRO A 24 -4.73 3.62 -11.31
CA PRO A 24 -3.78 2.52 -11.22
C PRO A 24 -4.07 1.45 -12.28
N ASN A 25 -3.05 1.12 -13.07
CA ASN A 25 -3.12 0.03 -14.04
C ASN A 25 -2.58 -1.28 -13.42
N LEU A 26 -2.67 -2.38 -14.17
CA LEU A 26 -2.18 -3.67 -13.68
C LEU A 26 -0.68 -3.65 -13.37
N ASP A 27 0.13 -2.96 -14.17
CA ASP A 27 1.58 -2.88 -13.96
C ASP A 27 1.92 -2.17 -12.65
N PHE A 28 1.17 -1.11 -12.32
CA PHE A 28 1.25 -0.42 -11.04
C PHE A 28 0.97 -1.38 -9.88
N LEU A 29 -0.17 -2.07 -9.94
CA LEU A 29 -0.58 -3.00 -8.87
C LEU A 29 0.42 -4.15 -8.71
N MET A 30 0.88 -4.73 -9.83
CA MET A 30 1.79 -5.86 -9.79
C MET A 30 3.21 -5.46 -9.38
N ASN A 31 3.55 -4.16 -9.43
CA ASN A 31 4.88 -3.71 -9.06
C ASN A 31 5.22 -3.99 -7.58
N ILE A 32 4.24 -4.12 -6.69
CA ILE A 32 4.47 -4.50 -5.28
C ILE A 32 5.24 -5.82 -5.14
N PHE A 33 5.12 -6.75 -6.10
CA PHE A 33 5.86 -8.01 -6.08
C PHE A 33 7.33 -7.85 -6.53
N ASN A 34 7.68 -6.71 -7.10
CA ASN A 34 9.05 -6.36 -7.48
C ASN A 34 9.77 -5.52 -6.40
N ILE A 35 9.03 -4.99 -5.43
CA ILE A 35 9.60 -4.17 -4.36
C ILE A 35 10.09 -5.08 -3.23
N PRO A 36 11.41 -5.18 -2.99
CA PRO A 36 11.93 -5.96 -1.88
C PRO A 36 11.56 -5.27 -0.56
N ARG A 37 11.25 -6.07 0.47
CA ARG A 37 11.09 -5.53 1.82
C ARG A 37 12.45 -5.04 2.33
N VAL A 38 12.51 -3.91 3.04
CA VAL A 38 13.81 -3.30 3.45
C VAL A 38 14.69 -4.26 4.24
N TYR A 39 14.10 -5.08 5.11
CA TYR A 39 14.85 -6.08 5.87
C TYR A 39 15.33 -7.26 4.99
N SER A 40 14.68 -7.54 3.86
CA SER A 40 15.18 -8.50 2.88
C SER A 40 16.39 -7.98 2.10
N VAL A 41 16.47 -6.67 1.85
CA VAL A 41 17.70 -6.03 1.31
C VAL A 41 18.87 -6.09 2.32
N SER A 42 18.55 -6.22 3.61
CA SER A 42 19.53 -6.36 4.71
C SER A 42 19.99 -7.81 4.94
N GLY A 43 19.64 -8.75 4.05
CA GLY A 43 20.02 -10.17 4.15
C GLY A 43 19.05 -11.05 4.95
N PHE A 44 17.93 -10.50 5.43
CA PHE A 44 16.88 -11.28 6.11
C PHE A 44 15.77 -11.68 5.13
N GLY A 45 15.93 -12.85 4.53
CA GLY A 45 14.93 -13.47 3.65
C GLY A 45 14.81 -12.82 2.28
N THR A 46 13.93 -13.37 1.44
CA THR A 46 13.69 -12.94 0.06
C THR A 46 12.28 -12.35 -0.11
N TRP A 47 11.76 -11.69 0.92
CA TRP A 47 10.38 -11.21 0.92
C TRP A 47 10.23 -9.91 0.15
N ASN A 48 9.19 -9.83 -0.67
CA ASN A 48 8.75 -8.61 -1.33
C ASN A 48 7.45 -8.08 -0.68
N VAL A 49 7.08 -6.84 -1.03
CA VAL A 49 5.87 -6.19 -0.51
C VAL A 49 4.63 -7.02 -0.85
N GLY A 50 4.51 -7.50 -2.10
CA GLY A 50 3.36 -8.32 -2.50
C GLY A 50 3.18 -9.61 -1.67
N GLN A 51 4.27 -10.31 -1.34
CA GLN A 51 4.24 -11.49 -0.46
C GLN A 51 3.81 -11.12 0.96
N HIS A 52 4.30 -9.99 1.47
CA HIS A 52 3.85 -9.44 2.74
C HIS A 52 2.36 -9.14 2.74
N THR A 53 1.89 -8.39 1.74
CA THR A 53 0.48 -8.03 1.55
C THR A 53 -0.43 -9.26 1.47
N MET A 54 -0.04 -10.29 0.72
CA MET A 54 -0.77 -11.56 0.66
C MET A 54 -0.83 -12.27 2.02
N ALA A 55 0.28 -12.28 2.78
CA ALA A 55 0.29 -12.85 4.12
C ALA A 55 -0.63 -12.08 5.08
N VAL A 56 -0.65 -10.75 5.02
CA VAL A 56 -1.56 -9.90 5.81
C VAL A 56 -3.03 -10.16 5.44
N ALA A 57 -3.35 -10.39 4.17
CA ALA A 57 -4.70 -10.76 3.75
C ALA A 57 -5.15 -12.11 4.33
N PHE A 58 -4.27 -13.12 4.38
CA PHE A 58 -4.57 -14.38 5.06
C PHE A 58 -4.73 -14.20 6.58
N LEU A 59 -3.95 -13.32 7.21
CA LEU A 59 -4.13 -12.97 8.62
C LEU A 59 -5.47 -12.29 8.87
N ALA A 60 -5.89 -11.35 8.01
CA ALA A 60 -7.19 -10.70 8.10
C ALA A 60 -8.34 -11.72 7.95
N LEU A 61 -8.19 -12.68 7.03
CA LEU A 61 -9.16 -13.77 6.85
C LEU A 61 -9.25 -14.67 8.10
N TYR A 62 -8.11 -15.11 8.62
CA TYR A 62 -8.04 -15.91 9.85
C TYR A 62 -8.65 -15.15 11.04
N TRP A 63 -8.28 -13.88 11.22
CA TRP A 63 -8.76 -13.04 12.30
C TRP A 63 -10.27 -12.81 12.21
N SER A 64 -10.80 -12.63 11.01
CA SER A 64 -12.23 -12.50 10.77
C SER A 64 -12.98 -13.78 11.14
N ALA A 65 -12.44 -14.95 10.80
CA ALA A 65 -13.01 -16.23 11.19
C ALA A 65 -12.95 -16.44 12.71
N PHE A 66 -11.82 -16.13 13.34
CA PHE A 66 -11.62 -16.24 14.78
C PHE A 66 -12.62 -15.38 15.56
N ASN A 67 -12.90 -14.16 15.09
CA ASN A 67 -13.86 -13.24 15.71
C ASN A 67 -15.30 -13.40 15.19
N SER A 68 -15.56 -14.35 14.29
CA SER A 68 -16.88 -14.57 13.67
C SER A 68 -17.49 -13.31 13.05
N TYR A 69 -16.67 -12.50 12.37
CA TYR A 69 -17.17 -11.32 11.67
C TYR A 69 -18.11 -11.70 10.51
N ALA A 70 -19.08 -10.83 10.25
CA ALA A 70 -19.97 -10.96 9.10
C ALA A 70 -19.17 -10.96 7.78
N PRO A 71 -19.64 -11.66 6.72
CA PRO A 71 -18.96 -11.71 5.44
C PRO A 71 -18.56 -10.34 4.88
N GLU A 72 -19.43 -9.33 5.04
CA GLU A 72 -19.19 -7.97 4.55
C GLU A 72 -17.99 -7.31 5.25
N LYS A 73 -17.87 -7.49 6.57
CA LYS A 73 -16.72 -6.97 7.34
C LYS A 73 -15.44 -7.75 6.99
N ARG A 74 -15.52 -9.07 6.88
CA ARG A 74 -14.41 -9.91 6.43
C ARG A 74 -13.89 -9.45 5.07
N ASP A 75 -14.77 -9.29 4.09
CA ASP A 75 -14.41 -8.94 2.72
C ASP A 75 -13.79 -7.54 2.67
N ARG A 76 -14.30 -6.60 3.47
CA ARG A 76 -13.70 -5.26 3.66
C ARG A 76 -12.29 -5.36 4.26
N LEU A 77 -12.10 -6.11 5.34
CA LEU A 77 -10.79 -6.28 5.99
C LEU A 77 -9.77 -6.96 5.08
N VAL A 78 -10.17 -7.99 4.33
CA VAL A 78 -9.30 -8.66 3.37
C VAL A 78 -8.95 -7.71 2.22
N THR A 79 -9.91 -6.93 1.74
CA THR A 79 -9.66 -5.92 0.69
C THR A 79 -8.67 -4.87 1.18
N LEU A 80 -8.87 -4.30 2.38
CA LEU A 80 -7.94 -3.36 3.00
C LEU A 80 -6.55 -3.96 3.18
N ALA A 81 -6.47 -5.21 3.66
CA ALA A 81 -5.21 -5.93 3.79
C ALA A 81 -4.49 -6.11 2.44
N LEU A 82 -5.22 -6.33 1.34
CA LEU A 82 -4.64 -6.45 0.01
C LEU A 82 -4.10 -5.14 -0.57
N VAL A 83 -4.55 -3.98 -0.07
CA VAL A 83 -4.16 -2.67 -0.63
C VAL A 83 -3.41 -1.78 0.36
N HIS A 84 -3.19 -2.20 1.61
CA HIS A 84 -2.63 -1.34 2.66
C HIS A 84 -1.24 -0.77 2.32
N ASP A 85 -0.42 -1.53 1.61
CA ASP A 85 0.92 -1.14 1.14
C ASP A 85 0.94 -0.85 -0.38
N ALA A 86 -0.21 -0.57 -1.01
CA ALA A 86 -0.27 -0.32 -2.45
C ALA A 86 0.57 0.90 -2.88
N HIS A 87 0.68 1.91 -2.01
CA HIS A 87 1.56 3.07 -2.23
C HIS A 87 3.05 2.69 -2.39
N GLU A 88 3.49 1.57 -1.83
CA GLU A 88 4.88 1.09 -1.94
C GLU A 88 5.24 0.62 -3.36
N ALA A 89 4.24 0.34 -4.21
CA ALA A 89 4.44 0.10 -5.65
C ALA A 89 5.19 1.24 -6.34
N VAL A 90 5.16 2.44 -5.77
CA VAL A 90 5.78 3.65 -6.32
C VAL A 90 6.99 4.07 -5.50
N ILE A 91 6.79 4.21 -4.19
CA ILE A 91 7.78 4.86 -3.34
C ILE A 91 8.82 3.88 -2.80
N GLY A 92 8.59 2.57 -3.03
CA GLY A 92 9.35 1.48 -2.41
C GLY A 92 8.95 1.22 -0.96
N ASP A 93 9.48 0.15 -0.38
CA ASP A 93 9.38 -0.08 1.07
C ASP A 93 10.36 0.87 1.76
N ILE A 94 9.84 1.84 2.54
CA ILE A 94 10.65 2.81 3.28
C ILE A 94 10.48 2.50 4.77
N LEU A 95 11.59 2.32 5.50
CA LEU A 95 11.50 2.05 6.93
C LEU A 95 10.82 3.21 7.67
N PRO A 96 9.95 2.91 8.66
CA PRO A 96 9.22 3.93 9.41
C PRO A 96 10.11 5.03 10.01
N PHE A 97 11.33 4.68 10.44
CA PHE A 97 12.29 5.64 11.03
C PHE A 97 12.82 6.69 10.05
N PHE A 98 12.70 6.44 8.73
CA PHE A 98 13.11 7.38 7.68
C PHE A 98 11.96 8.22 7.12
N LYS A 99 10.71 7.97 7.56
CA LYS A 99 9.53 8.74 7.10
C LYS A 99 9.43 10.06 7.88
N THR A 100 9.83 11.17 7.27
CA THR A 100 9.55 12.53 7.77
C THR A 100 8.04 12.81 7.77
N ALA A 101 7.59 13.87 8.44
CA ALA A 101 6.17 14.26 8.44
C ALA A 101 5.64 14.49 7.02
N ALA A 102 6.40 15.20 6.19
CA ALA A 102 6.10 15.44 4.77
C ALA A 102 5.95 14.16 3.95
N VAL A 103 6.84 13.18 4.19
CA VAL A 103 6.78 11.87 3.53
C VAL A 103 5.53 11.11 3.96
N LYS A 104 5.14 11.18 5.24
CA LYS A 104 3.91 10.53 5.72
C LYS A 104 2.66 11.12 5.07
N GLU A 105 2.57 12.45 5.00
CA GLU A 105 1.45 13.14 4.34
C GLU A 105 1.34 12.76 2.86
N ALA A 106 2.48 12.73 2.14
CA ALA A 106 2.51 12.31 0.74
C ALA A 106 2.07 10.85 0.58
N ILE A 107 2.54 9.95 1.47
CA ILE A 107 2.13 8.54 1.50
C ILE A 107 0.63 8.39 1.70
N GLU A 108 0.07 9.09 2.69
CA GLU A 108 -1.36 9.06 2.99
C GLU A 108 -2.17 9.56 1.80
N THR A 109 -1.73 10.63 1.13
CA THR A 109 -2.42 11.16 -0.04
C THR A 109 -2.39 10.17 -1.22
N ILE A 110 -1.22 9.58 -1.53
CA ILE A 110 -1.08 8.55 -2.57
C ILE A 110 -1.96 7.33 -2.25
N GLN A 111 -1.98 6.88 -1.00
CA GLN A 111 -2.78 5.74 -0.56
C GLN A 111 -4.29 6.04 -0.72
N ASN A 112 -4.72 7.24 -0.35
CA ASN A 112 -6.10 7.68 -0.49
C ASN A 112 -6.54 7.80 -1.95
N ASP A 113 -5.67 8.30 -2.84
CA ASP A 113 -5.91 8.30 -4.29
C ASP A 113 -6.18 6.88 -4.81
N ILE A 114 -5.34 5.91 -4.42
CA ILE A 114 -5.45 4.50 -4.84
C ILE A 114 -6.75 3.89 -4.31
N MET A 115 -7.06 4.10 -3.03
CA MET A 115 -8.30 3.60 -2.43
C MET A 115 -9.53 4.21 -3.11
N GLY A 116 -9.49 5.52 -3.41
CA GLY A 116 -10.53 6.22 -4.14
C GLY A 116 -10.74 5.65 -5.55
N ALA A 117 -9.65 5.33 -6.27
CA ALA A 117 -9.71 4.74 -7.60
C ALA A 117 -10.41 3.37 -7.63
N PHE A 118 -10.26 2.56 -6.57
CA PHE A 118 -10.93 1.27 -6.42
C PHE A 118 -12.26 1.33 -5.65
N SER A 119 -12.72 2.53 -5.25
CA SER A 119 -13.91 2.69 -4.40
C SER A 119 -13.83 1.88 -3.10
N ILE A 120 -12.63 1.78 -2.50
CA ILE A 120 -12.39 1.07 -1.25
C ILE A 120 -12.62 2.03 -0.09
N GLU A 121 -13.51 1.63 0.82
CA GLU A 121 -13.77 2.36 2.06
C GLU A 121 -12.94 1.80 3.22
N GLU A 122 -12.49 2.67 4.12
CA GLU A 122 -11.94 2.24 5.41
C GLU A 122 -12.99 1.47 6.24
N ASP A 123 -12.51 0.60 7.13
CA ASP A 123 -13.36 -0.05 8.14
C ASP A 123 -13.69 0.99 9.22
N ARG A 124 -14.92 1.51 9.18
CA ARG A 124 -15.46 2.31 10.28
C ARG A 124 -16.01 1.33 11.31
N HIS A 125 -15.44 1.37 12.52
CA HIS A 125 -15.66 0.44 13.65
C HIS A 125 -17.06 -0.17 13.75
#